data_AF-A0A2K2ALL8-F1
#
_entry.id   AF-A0A2K2ALL8-F1
#
_cell.length_a   1.000
_cell.length_b   1.000
_cell.length_c   1.000
_cell.angle_alpha   90.00
_cell.angle_beta   90.00
_cell.angle_gamma   90.00
#
_symmetry.space_group_name_H-M   'P 1'
#
loop_
_entity.id
_entity.type
_entity.pdbx_description
1 polymer ?
#
loop_
_entity_poly.entity_id
_entity_poly.type
_entity_poly.pdbx_seq_one_letter_code
_entity_poly.pdbx_strand_id
1 'polypeptide(L)'
;MRRQGAKGDEIIEALIANSATFEKKTAFSQEKYRIKKQKKYAPRVLLRRPSARSICEAYFKKYPNRIGFLRVDALSLLLSLANVSANSDILLVDMVGGLLTGAVAERLGGTGCVCNTYLGSTPSPVEIVRTFNFNNEICKRIVRAPLHDLCSDQTGTKKIDSCNAELNVQISTISIEEMPLPSKHEAADSQTIVSPQSKMGKAPKAGEKASEEALKSWKENGFSSLIIAAPDADAWNLVKVLLPLISYSAPFAIYHQYLQPLATCMHNLQQSKMAIGMQISEPWLREYQVLPSRTRPSMQMSSFGGYILSGTKICSS
;
A
#
# COMPACT_ATOMS: atom_id res chain seq x y z
N MET A 1 -18.72 -39.87 -2.85
CA MET A 1 -17.38 -39.50 -2.35
C MET A 1 -17.35 -38.18 -1.57
N ARG A 2 -17.54 -36.99 -2.18
CA ARG A 2 -17.50 -35.71 -1.42
C ARG A 2 -18.50 -35.64 -0.25
N ARG A 3 -19.76 -35.99 -0.49
CA ARG A 3 -20.80 -36.04 0.56
C ARG A 3 -20.51 -37.09 1.64
N GLN A 4 -19.65 -38.06 1.34
CA GLN A 4 -19.24 -39.13 2.27
C GLN A 4 -17.95 -38.76 3.03
N GLY A 5 -17.41 -37.55 2.87
CA GLY A 5 -16.19 -37.14 3.56
C GLY A 5 -14.90 -37.80 3.06
N ALA A 6 -14.92 -38.42 1.87
CA ALA A 6 -13.72 -39.05 1.28
C ALA A 6 -12.59 -38.02 1.10
N LYS A 7 -11.34 -38.46 1.27
CA LYS A 7 -10.17 -37.57 1.13
C LYS A 7 -10.05 -37.07 -0.31
N GLY A 8 -9.46 -35.88 -0.44
CA GLY A 8 -9.22 -35.28 -1.76
C GLY A 8 -8.40 -36.19 -2.68
N ASP A 9 -7.39 -36.84 -2.14
CA ASP A 9 -6.50 -37.75 -2.88
C ASP A 9 -7.24 -39.01 -3.37
N GLU A 10 -8.07 -39.62 -2.52
CA GLU A 10 -8.92 -40.77 -2.87
C GLU A 10 -9.88 -40.43 -4.04
N ILE A 11 -10.44 -39.22 -4.03
CA ILE A 11 -11.29 -38.75 -5.12
C ILE A 11 -10.49 -38.58 -6.42
N ILE A 12 -9.24 -38.13 -6.33
CA ILE A 12 -8.38 -37.93 -7.50
C ILE A 12 -7.98 -39.29 -8.08
N GLU A 13 -7.62 -40.26 -7.25
CA GLU A 13 -7.29 -41.63 -7.67
C GLU A 13 -8.48 -42.33 -8.33
N ALA A 14 -9.66 -42.25 -7.72
CA ALA A 14 -10.88 -42.78 -8.32
C ALA A 14 -11.19 -42.11 -9.68
N LEU A 15 -10.94 -40.80 -9.83
CA LEU A 15 -11.12 -40.10 -11.11
C LEU A 15 -10.06 -40.45 -12.16
N ILE A 16 -8.89 -40.94 -11.75
CA ILE A 16 -7.85 -41.44 -12.66
C ILE A 16 -8.22 -42.85 -13.12
N ALA A 17 -8.56 -43.74 -12.18
CA ALA A 17 -8.97 -45.12 -12.46
C ALA A 17 -10.19 -45.21 -13.40
N ASN A 18 -11.15 -44.29 -13.26
CA ASN A 18 -12.35 -44.25 -14.12
C ASN A 18 -12.13 -43.52 -15.46
N SER A 19 -10.91 -43.09 -15.80
CA SER A 19 -10.64 -42.31 -17.02
C SER A 19 -10.05 -43.16 -18.14
N ALA A 20 -10.88 -43.55 -19.10
CA ALA A 20 -10.47 -44.33 -20.28
C ALA A 20 -9.39 -43.66 -21.18
N THR A 21 -9.13 -42.36 -21.00
CA THR A 21 -8.14 -41.60 -21.78
C THR A 21 -6.91 -41.21 -20.99
N PHE A 22 -6.84 -41.51 -19.69
CA PHE A 22 -5.74 -41.02 -18.85
C PHE A 22 -4.41 -41.70 -19.18
N GLU A 23 -4.41 -43.02 -19.33
CA GLU A 23 -3.21 -43.79 -19.65
C GLU A 23 -2.66 -43.46 -21.05
N LYS A 24 -3.54 -43.14 -22.00
CA LYS A 24 -3.16 -42.75 -23.38
C LYS A 24 -2.54 -41.35 -23.48
N LYS A 25 -2.57 -40.55 -22.41
CA LYS A 25 -2.02 -39.19 -22.39
C LYS A 25 -0.51 -39.20 -22.18
N THR A 26 0.16 -38.21 -22.73
CA THR A 26 1.57 -37.94 -22.42
C THR A 26 1.78 -37.67 -20.93
N ALA A 27 2.97 -37.95 -20.40
CA ALA A 27 3.31 -37.72 -18.99
C ALA A 27 3.01 -36.27 -18.54
N PHE A 28 3.27 -35.28 -19.39
CA PHE A 28 2.95 -33.88 -19.11
C PHE A 28 1.45 -33.62 -19.01
N SER A 29 0.64 -34.29 -19.83
CA SER A 29 -0.82 -34.16 -19.83
C SER A 29 -1.43 -34.85 -18.62
N GLN A 30 -0.87 -35.99 -18.19
CA GLN A 30 -1.24 -36.66 -16.95
C GLN A 30 -0.95 -35.78 -15.74
N GLU A 31 0.25 -35.19 -15.65
CA GLU A 31 0.61 -34.29 -14.54
C GLU A 31 -0.27 -33.03 -14.52
N LYS A 32 -0.52 -32.41 -15.69
CA LYS A 32 -1.46 -31.27 -15.80
C LYS A 32 -2.86 -31.65 -15.33
N TYR A 33 -3.33 -32.86 -15.62
CA TYR A 33 -4.61 -33.37 -15.14
C TYR A 33 -4.60 -33.54 -13.62
N ARG A 34 -3.56 -34.16 -13.04
CA ARG A 34 -3.40 -34.33 -11.59
C ARG A 34 -3.42 -32.99 -10.87
N ILE A 35 -2.61 -32.02 -11.29
CA ILE A 35 -2.59 -30.67 -10.71
C ILE A 35 -3.98 -29.99 -10.79
N LYS A 36 -4.68 -30.14 -11.92
CA LYS A 36 -6.05 -29.60 -12.08
C LYS A 36 -7.04 -30.23 -11.10
N LYS A 37 -6.94 -31.54 -10.87
CA LYS A 37 -7.82 -32.26 -9.93
C LYS A 37 -7.43 -31.95 -8.48
N GLN A 38 -6.15 -31.92 -8.15
CA GLN A 38 -5.64 -31.51 -6.85
C GLN A 38 -6.16 -30.12 -6.45
N LYS A 39 -6.05 -29.12 -7.34
CA LYS A 39 -6.59 -27.77 -7.10
C LYS A 39 -8.10 -27.76 -6.79
N LYS A 40 -8.87 -28.74 -7.28
CA LYS A 40 -10.33 -28.81 -7.12
C LYS A 40 -10.79 -29.70 -5.94
N TYR A 41 -10.06 -30.77 -5.64
CA TYR A 41 -10.48 -31.83 -4.70
C TYR A 41 -9.60 -31.91 -3.45
N ALA A 42 -8.36 -31.45 -3.51
CA ALA A 42 -7.41 -31.44 -2.41
C ALA A 42 -6.70 -30.07 -2.31
N PRO A 43 -7.44 -28.96 -2.10
CA PRO A 43 -6.83 -27.65 -1.94
C PRO A 43 -5.95 -27.64 -0.69
N ARG A 44 -4.72 -27.13 -0.83
CA ARG A 44 -3.78 -26.95 0.28
C ARG A 44 -3.61 -25.46 0.53
N VAL A 45 -3.67 -25.06 1.81
CA VAL A 45 -3.44 -23.68 2.23
C VAL A 45 -2.09 -23.62 2.94
N LEU A 46 -1.30 -22.60 2.62
CA LEU A 46 -0.03 -22.33 3.26
C LEU A 46 -0.14 -21.00 3.99
N LEU A 47 0.03 -21.03 5.31
CA LEU A 47 0.08 -19.83 6.13
C LEU A 47 1.47 -19.18 6.00
N ARG A 48 1.49 -17.89 5.69
CA ARG A 48 2.71 -17.09 5.57
C ARG A 48 2.57 -15.85 6.43
N ARG A 49 3.71 -15.37 6.94
CA ARG A 49 3.77 -14.10 7.65
C ARG A 49 3.40 -12.96 6.68
N PRO A 50 2.58 -11.98 7.12
CA PRO A 50 2.34 -10.77 6.35
C PRO A 50 3.64 -9.99 6.11
N SER A 51 3.83 -9.56 4.88
CA SER A 51 4.91 -8.69 4.42
C SER A 51 4.35 -7.74 3.36
N ALA A 52 5.00 -6.59 3.16
CA ALA A 52 4.66 -5.61 2.13
C ALA A 52 4.42 -6.28 0.78
N ARG A 53 5.31 -7.22 0.41
CA ARG A 53 5.20 -8.03 -0.80
C ARG A 53 3.90 -8.83 -0.85
N SER A 54 3.66 -9.69 0.14
CA SER A 54 2.48 -10.56 0.16
C SER A 54 1.15 -9.79 0.22
N ILE A 55 1.13 -8.67 0.94
CA ILE A 55 -0.05 -7.82 1.08
C ILE A 55 -0.30 -7.10 -0.25
N CYS A 56 0.72 -6.49 -0.85
CA CYS A 56 0.62 -5.86 -2.16
C CYS A 56 0.14 -6.85 -3.23
N GLU A 57 0.74 -8.04 -3.33
CA GLU A 57 0.31 -9.08 -4.29
C GLU A 57 -1.15 -9.53 -4.06
N ALA A 58 -1.57 -9.67 -2.80
CA ALA A 58 -2.95 -10.05 -2.46
C ALA A 58 -3.97 -8.96 -2.84
N TYR A 59 -3.68 -7.69 -2.50
CA TYR A 59 -4.55 -6.56 -2.84
C TYR A 59 -4.56 -6.29 -4.34
N PHE A 60 -3.42 -6.35 -5.03
CA PHE A 60 -3.36 -6.16 -6.48
C PHE A 60 -4.20 -7.20 -7.22
N LYS A 61 -4.21 -8.46 -6.74
CA LYS A 61 -5.00 -9.52 -7.36
C LYS A 61 -6.50 -9.46 -7.03
N LYS A 62 -6.88 -9.01 -5.83
CA LYS A 62 -8.28 -9.06 -5.35
C LYS A 62 -9.01 -7.71 -5.46
N TYR A 63 -8.32 -6.61 -5.15
CA TYR A 63 -8.85 -5.25 -5.05
C TYR A 63 -7.85 -4.19 -5.56
N PRO A 64 -7.44 -4.24 -6.85
CA PRO A 64 -6.38 -3.37 -7.37
C PRO A 64 -6.72 -1.87 -7.23
N ASN A 65 -7.99 -1.49 -7.36
CA ASN A 65 -8.45 -0.11 -7.25
C ASN A 65 -8.14 0.50 -5.86
N ARG A 66 -8.21 -0.31 -4.78
CA ARG A 66 -7.95 0.18 -3.41
C ARG A 66 -6.50 0.59 -3.18
N ILE A 67 -5.59 0.11 -4.00
CA ILE A 67 -4.15 0.40 -3.91
C ILE A 67 -3.66 1.21 -5.12
N GLY A 68 -4.57 1.87 -5.85
CA GLY A 68 -4.24 2.67 -7.04
C GLY A 68 -3.54 1.86 -8.13
N PHE A 69 -3.83 0.56 -8.25
CA PHE A 69 -3.15 -0.37 -9.18
C PHE A 69 -1.63 -0.49 -8.97
N LEU A 70 -1.14 -0.20 -7.76
CA LEU A 70 0.29 -0.34 -7.43
C LEU A 70 0.71 -1.81 -7.41
N ARG A 71 1.54 -2.21 -8.37
CA ARG A 71 2.10 -3.57 -8.43
C ARG A 71 3.35 -3.70 -7.55
N VAL A 72 3.71 -4.91 -7.17
CA VAL A 72 4.79 -5.18 -6.19
C VAL A 72 6.18 -4.72 -6.62
N ASP A 73 6.49 -4.81 -7.91
CA ASP A 73 7.72 -4.29 -8.52
C ASP A 73 7.75 -2.76 -8.49
N ALA A 74 6.63 -2.11 -8.79
CA ALA A 74 6.48 -0.66 -8.66
C ALA A 74 6.60 -0.19 -7.20
N LEU A 75 5.96 -0.88 -6.25
CA LEU A 75 6.15 -0.60 -4.83
C LEU A 75 7.62 -0.73 -4.41
N SER A 76 8.29 -1.78 -4.85
CA SER A 76 9.71 -2.02 -4.53
C SER A 76 10.63 -0.95 -5.11
N LEU A 77 10.38 -0.56 -6.36
CA LEU A 77 11.12 0.52 -7.03
C LEU A 77 10.87 1.86 -6.36
N LEU A 78 9.63 2.17 -5.99
CA LEU A 78 9.23 3.39 -5.29
C LEU A 78 9.97 3.56 -3.96
N LEU A 79 9.99 2.51 -3.13
CA LEU A 79 10.70 2.50 -1.85
C LEU A 79 12.22 2.64 -2.03
N SER A 80 12.77 2.08 -3.11
CA SER A 80 14.20 2.14 -3.42
C SER A 80 14.61 3.54 -3.90
N LEU A 81 13.84 4.14 -4.81
CA LEU A 81 14.08 5.49 -5.34
C LEU A 81 13.92 6.57 -4.26
N ALA A 82 13.01 6.35 -3.30
CA ALA A 82 12.86 7.20 -2.13
C ALA A 82 13.93 6.97 -1.04
N ASN A 83 14.88 6.05 -1.24
CA ASN A 83 15.92 5.71 -0.28
C ASN A 83 15.39 5.36 1.13
N VAL A 84 14.31 4.57 1.20
CA VAL A 84 13.70 4.17 2.47
C VAL A 84 14.66 3.27 3.25
N SER A 85 15.23 3.82 4.31
CA SER A 85 16.29 3.22 5.12
C SER A 85 16.09 3.55 6.61
N ALA A 86 16.67 2.72 7.47
CA ALA A 86 16.60 2.90 8.92
C ALA A 86 17.06 4.30 9.37
N ASN A 87 16.48 4.80 10.46
CA ASN A 87 16.73 6.14 11.02
C ASN A 87 16.36 7.34 10.12
N SER A 88 15.60 7.13 9.04
CA SER A 88 15.09 8.23 8.23
C SER A 88 13.69 8.67 8.66
N ASP A 89 13.43 9.97 8.56
CA ASP A 89 12.10 10.54 8.76
C ASP A 89 11.46 10.78 7.41
N ILE A 90 10.40 10.03 7.11
CA ILE A 90 9.83 9.97 5.77
C ILE A 90 8.46 10.65 5.76
N LEU A 91 8.31 11.61 4.86
CA LEU A 91 7.04 12.26 4.57
C LEU A 91 6.27 11.46 3.52
N LEU A 92 5.05 11.07 3.84
CA LEU A 92 4.20 10.27 2.96
C LEU A 92 2.88 10.98 2.68
N VAL A 93 2.40 10.87 1.45
CA VAL A 93 0.97 11.02 1.14
C VAL A 93 0.47 9.68 0.63
N ASP A 94 -0.30 8.98 1.47
CA ASP A 94 -0.81 7.65 1.17
C ASP A 94 -2.33 7.66 1.04
N MET A 95 -2.81 7.70 -0.21
CA MET A 95 -4.21 7.47 -0.56
C MET A 95 -4.44 6.05 -1.12
N VAL A 96 -3.50 5.13 -0.92
CA VAL A 96 -3.57 3.73 -1.40
C VAL A 96 -3.90 2.76 -0.24
N GLY A 97 -4.79 3.20 0.65
CA GLY A 97 -5.35 2.41 1.74
C GLY A 97 -4.40 2.12 2.91
N GLY A 98 -3.23 2.75 2.96
CA GLY A 98 -2.20 2.48 3.98
C GLY A 98 -1.16 1.44 3.57
N LEU A 99 -1.21 0.93 2.32
CA LEU A 99 -0.22 -0.04 1.85
C LEU A 99 1.20 0.56 1.87
N LEU A 100 1.35 1.81 1.40
CA LEU A 100 2.63 2.49 1.34
C LEU A 100 3.16 2.80 2.74
N THR A 101 2.30 3.31 3.62
CA THR A 101 2.61 3.57 5.03
C THR A 101 3.13 2.30 5.72
N GLY A 102 2.46 1.16 5.51
CA GLY A 102 2.88 -0.11 6.07
C GLY A 102 4.20 -0.60 5.47
N ALA A 103 4.38 -0.50 4.16
CA ALA A 103 5.62 -0.93 3.51
C ALA A 103 6.84 -0.11 3.93
N VAL A 104 6.67 1.20 4.13
CA VAL A 104 7.72 2.08 4.66
C VAL A 104 8.04 1.71 6.11
N ALA A 105 7.02 1.54 6.96
CA ALA A 105 7.21 1.14 8.35
C ALA A 105 7.92 -0.22 8.49
N GLU A 106 7.60 -1.18 7.61
CA GLU A 106 8.29 -2.48 7.55
C GLU A 106 9.79 -2.31 7.25
N ARG A 107 10.15 -1.40 6.32
CA ARG A 107 11.54 -1.12 5.96
C ARG A 107 12.31 -0.36 7.03
N LEU A 108 11.64 0.54 7.74
CA LEU A 108 12.20 1.30 8.86
C LEU A 108 12.44 0.44 10.11
N GLY A 109 11.66 -0.62 10.31
CA GLY A 109 11.87 -1.59 11.38
C GLY A 109 11.77 -1.00 12.80
N GLY A 110 11.08 0.13 12.97
CA GLY A 110 10.92 0.81 14.27
C GLY A 110 11.96 1.91 14.55
N THR A 111 12.88 2.13 13.60
CA THR A 111 13.84 3.23 13.62
C THR A 111 13.36 4.37 12.71
N GLY A 112 13.66 5.63 13.04
CA GLY A 112 13.11 6.77 12.29
C GLY A 112 11.60 6.93 12.49
N CYS A 113 10.94 7.66 11.58
CA CYS A 113 9.53 7.98 11.69
C CYS A 113 8.83 7.99 10.32
N VAL A 114 7.58 7.52 10.30
CA VAL A 114 6.70 7.61 9.13
C VAL A 114 5.63 8.65 9.41
N CYS A 115 5.69 9.79 8.71
CA CYS A 115 4.68 10.83 8.81
C CYS A 115 3.77 10.79 7.59
N ASN A 116 2.56 10.25 7.75
CA ASN A 116 1.53 10.31 6.71
C ASN A 116 0.76 11.62 6.83
N THR A 117 0.93 12.49 5.83
CA THR A 117 0.25 13.77 5.73
C THR A 117 -0.96 13.71 4.81
N TYR A 118 -1.92 14.60 5.05
CA TYR A 118 -3.17 14.66 4.30
C TYR A 118 -3.62 16.10 4.10
N LEU A 119 -4.30 16.33 2.97
CA LEU A 119 -4.96 17.57 2.64
C LEU A 119 -6.36 17.57 3.26
N GLY A 120 -6.69 18.58 4.05
CA GLY A 120 -8.00 18.75 4.69
C GLY A 120 -8.07 18.30 6.15
N SER A 121 -9.29 18.14 6.67
CA SER A 121 -9.52 17.90 8.10
C SER A 121 -9.46 16.43 8.48
N THR A 122 -9.70 15.50 7.54
CA THR A 122 -9.78 14.06 7.81
C THR A 122 -8.66 13.29 7.11
N PRO A 123 -7.93 12.41 7.82
CA PRO A 123 -6.90 11.58 7.22
C PRO A 123 -7.50 10.46 6.37
N SER A 124 -6.80 10.07 5.30
CA SER A 124 -7.15 8.90 4.50
C SER A 124 -7.13 7.61 5.34
N PRO A 125 -7.98 6.62 5.06
CA PRO A 125 -7.99 5.35 5.79
C PRO A 125 -6.67 4.58 5.60
N VAL A 126 -6.05 4.13 6.71
CA VAL A 126 -4.85 3.26 6.71
C VAL A 126 -5.17 1.85 7.23
N GLU A 127 -6.28 1.28 6.76
CA GLU A 127 -6.75 -0.04 7.22
C GLU A 127 -5.75 -1.16 6.91
N ILE A 128 -5.05 -1.06 5.77
CA ILE A 128 -4.12 -2.09 5.31
C ILE A 128 -2.95 -2.27 6.30
N VAL A 129 -2.54 -1.21 7.00
CA VAL A 129 -1.45 -1.23 8.00
C VAL A 129 -1.72 -2.26 9.10
N ARG A 130 -2.97 -2.47 9.49
CA ARG A 130 -3.33 -3.48 10.51
C ARG A 130 -2.98 -4.91 10.08
N THR A 131 -2.98 -5.17 8.77
CA THR A 131 -2.65 -6.49 8.20
C THR A 131 -1.18 -6.84 8.37
N PHE A 132 -0.29 -5.85 8.49
CA PHE A 132 1.13 -6.08 8.72
C PHE A 132 1.44 -6.65 10.10
N ASN A 133 0.52 -6.52 11.06
CA ASN A 133 0.66 -7.02 12.43
C ASN A 133 1.98 -6.56 13.10
N PHE A 134 2.24 -5.25 13.06
CA PHE A 134 3.43 -4.64 13.63
C PHE A 134 3.41 -4.65 15.16
N ASN A 135 4.61 -4.59 15.76
CA ASN A 135 4.76 -4.43 17.21
C ASN A 135 4.40 -3.00 17.63
N ASN A 136 4.22 -2.81 18.94
CA ASN A 136 3.88 -1.50 19.50
C ASN A 136 4.95 -0.43 19.23
N GLU A 137 6.22 -0.83 19.09
CA GLU A 137 7.33 0.09 18.80
C GLU A 137 7.22 0.68 17.39
N ILE A 138 7.01 -0.16 16.38
CA ILE A 138 6.78 0.28 15.00
C ILE A 138 5.49 1.10 14.91
N CYS A 139 4.40 0.66 15.56
CA CYS A 139 3.14 1.39 15.56
C CYS A 139 3.27 2.83 16.10
N LYS A 140 4.07 3.04 17.15
CA LYS A 140 4.36 4.38 17.69
C LYS A 140 5.09 5.30 16.71
N ARG A 141 5.88 4.74 15.80
CA ARG A 141 6.61 5.48 14.76
C ARG A 141 5.77 5.82 13.54
N ILE A 142 4.55 5.26 13.43
CA ILE A 142 3.62 5.59 12.36
C ILE A 142 2.70 6.69 12.85
N VAL A 143 2.95 7.91 12.40
CA VAL A 143 2.21 9.09 12.84
C VAL A 143 1.55 9.81 11.67
N ARG A 144 0.61 10.69 12.01
CA ARG A 144 -0.12 11.53 11.06
C ARG A 144 -0.01 12.98 11.46
N ALA A 145 0.17 13.85 10.46
CA ALA A 145 0.12 15.29 10.66
C ALA A 145 -0.61 15.93 9.48
N PRO A 146 -1.64 16.75 9.71
CA PRO A 146 -2.26 17.49 8.63
C PRO A 146 -1.23 18.48 8.06
N LEU A 147 -1.40 18.83 6.78
CA LEU A 147 -0.41 19.66 6.09
C LEU A 147 -0.21 21.03 6.75
N HIS A 148 -1.26 21.61 7.31
CA HIS A 148 -1.19 22.90 8.01
C HIS A 148 -0.31 22.85 9.28
N ASP A 149 -0.23 21.71 9.97
CA ASP A 149 0.61 21.57 11.16
C ASP A 149 2.10 21.51 10.78
N LEU A 150 2.42 21.06 9.55
CA LEU A 150 3.79 20.90 9.04
C LEU A 150 4.33 22.18 8.41
N CYS A 151 3.50 22.97 7.74
CA CYS A 151 3.90 24.27 7.22
C CYS A 151 4.17 25.24 8.38
N SER A 152 5.30 25.94 8.33
CA SER A 152 5.54 27.10 9.22
C SER A 152 4.68 28.28 8.77
N ASP A 153 4.16 29.08 9.71
CA ASP A 153 3.45 30.36 9.49
C ASP A 153 4.37 31.45 8.88
N GLN A 154 5.07 31.16 7.78
CA GLN A 154 5.96 32.09 7.09
C GLN A 154 5.30 32.82 5.91
N THR A 155 3.98 32.98 5.94
CA THR A 155 3.31 33.98 5.10
C THR A 155 2.40 34.82 5.97
N GLY A 156 2.91 35.97 6.41
CA GLY A 156 2.04 37.06 6.84
C GLY A 156 0.99 37.31 5.77
N THR A 157 -0.29 37.19 6.16
CA THR A 157 -1.46 37.74 5.46
C THR A 157 -1.35 37.81 3.94
N LYS A 158 -1.31 36.65 3.29
CA LYS A 158 -2.05 36.47 2.03
C LYS A 158 -3.00 35.31 2.27
N LYS A 159 -4.26 35.66 2.51
CA LYS A 159 -5.37 34.71 2.43
C LYS A 159 -5.22 33.94 1.12
N ILE A 160 -4.95 32.65 1.22
CA ILE A 160 -5.15 31.71 0.11
C ILE A 160 -6.67 31.47 0.05
N ASP A 161 -7.39 32.50 -0.37
CA ASP A 161 -8.79 32.43 -0.81
C ASP A 161 -8.75 32.30 -2.33
N SER A 162 -8.21 31.20 -2.86
CA SER A 162 -8.24 30.89 -4.30
C SER A 162 -8.11 29.40 -4.67
N CYS A 163 -8.36 28.47 -3.73
CA CYS A 163 -8.40 27.04 -4.05
C CYS A 163 -9.51 26.26 -3.31
N ASN A 164 -10.53 26.97 -2.80
CA ASN A 164 -11.73 26.36 -2.18
C ASN A 164 -12.96 26.38 -3.09
N ALA A 165 -12.83 26.83 -4.35
CA ALA A 165 -13.85 26.66 -5.37
C ALA A 165 -13.25 25.75 -6.45
N GLU A 166 -13.93 24.64 -6.76
CA GLU A 166 -13.57 23.63 -7.77
C GLU A 166 -12.73 22.41 -7.32
N LEU A 167 -12.99 21.88 -6.12
CA LEU A 167 -12.84 20.43 -5.87
C LEU A 167 -14.07 19.90 -5.12
N ASN A 168 -15.25 20.06 -5.75
CA ASN A 168 -16.45 19.34 -5.35
C ASN A 168 -16.57 18.11 -6.25
N VAL A 169 -15.72 17.10 -6.03
CA VAL A 169 -15.92 15.79 -6.63
C VAL A 169 -17.11 15.16 -5.92
N GLN A 170 -18.23 15.10 -6.63
CA GLN A 170 -19.41 14.34 -6.23
C GLN A 170 -19.00 12.89 -6.00
N ILE A 171 -18.81 12.50 -4.74
CA ILE A 171 -18.84 11.10 -4.34
C ILE A 171 -20.32 10.72 -4.39
N SER A 172 -20.75 10.12 -5.49
CA SER A 172 -22.00 9.41 -5.55
C SER A 172 -21.92 8.23 -4.58
N THR A 173 -22.74 8.32 -3.53
CA THR A 173 -22.99 7.25 -2.58
C THR A 173 -23.60 6.06 -3.31
N ILE A 174 -22.76 5.12 -3.76
CA ILE A 174 -23.23 3.80 -4.15
C ILE A 174 -23.41 3.02 -2.86
N SER A 175 -24.66 2.92 -2.41
CA SER A 175 -25.09 1.96 -1.39
C SER A 175 -24.61 0.57 -1.80
N ILE A 176 -23.73 -0.03 -1.00
CA ILE A 176 -23.44 -1.45 -1.07
C ILE A 176 -23.95 -2.05 0.23
N GLU A 177 -25.00 -2.84 0.08
CA GLU A 177 -25.57 -3.72 1.09
C GLU A 177 -24.46 -4.53 1.78
N GLU A 178 -24.39 -4.39 3.11
CA GLU A 178 -23.63 -5.31 3.95
C GLU A 178 -24.27 -6.69 3.90
N MET A 179 -23.53 -7.69 3.40
CA MET A 179 -23.87 -9.10 3.56
C MET A 179 -23.19 -9.64 4.82
N PRO A 180 -23.95 -10.10 5.83
CA PRO A 180 -23.37 -10.57 7.09
C PRO A 180 -22.99 -12.06 7.04
N LEU A 181 -21.85 -12.40 7.63
CA LEU A 181 -21.49 -13.77 8.02
C LEU A 181 -22.05 -14.09 9.43
N PRO A 182 -22.51 -15.32 9.68
CA PRO A 182 -23.44 -15.60 10.77
C PRO A 182 -22.73 -15.90 12.09
N SER A 183 -23.27 -15.37 13.19
CA SER A 183 -23.10 -15.97 14.52
C SER A 183 -24.48 -16.10 15.16
N LYS A 184 -24.85 -17.32 15.53
CA LYS A 184 -25.99 -17.61 16.42
C LYS A 184 -25.44 -17.73 17.83
N HIS A 185 -26.00 -17.00 18.78
CA HIS A 185 -26.81 -17.53 19.89
C HIS A 185 -27.08 -16.42 20.90
N GLU A 186 -28.37 -16.14 21.11
CA GLU A 186 -28.90 -15.29 22.18
C GLU A 186 -28.90 -16.05 23.51
N ALA A 187 -28.65 -15.33 24.62
CA ALA A 187 -29.32 -15.53 25.91
C ALA A 187 -29.12 -14.33 26.85
N ALA A 188 -30.23 -13.64 27.14
CA ALA A 188 -30.70 -13.04 28.40
C ALA A 188 -29.73 -12.34 29.39
N ASP A 189 -29.95 -11.03 29.52
CA ASP A 189 -30.32 -10.25 30.72
C ASP A 189 -29.72 -10.59 32.11
N SER A 190 -28.95 -9.66 32.67
CA SER A 190 -29.23 -8.97 33.95
C SER A 190 -28.00 -8.28 34.57
N GLN A 191 -28.29 -7.18 35.27
CA GLN A 191 -27.42 -6.19 35.89
C GLN A 191 -26.42 -6.76 36.92
N THR A 192 -25.29 -6.09 37.13
CA THR A 192 -24.88 -5.36 38.38
C THR A 192 -23.33 -5.20 38.46
N ILE A 193 -22.92 -4.08 39.09
CA ILE A 193 -21.63 -3.79 39.74
C ILE A 193 -20.55 -3.07 38.90
N VAL A 194 -20.58 -1.75 39.01
CA VAL A 194 -19.46 -0.83 38.77
C VAL A 194 -18.32 -1.17 39.74
N SER A 195 -17.13 -1.46 39.20
CA SER A 195 -15.89 -1.41 39.96
C SER A 195 -14.79 -0.71 39.14
N PRO A 196 -13.96 0.15 39.76
CA PRO A 196 -13.07 1.07 39.06
C PRO A 196 -11.81 0.34 38.62
N GLN A 197 -11.74 -0.08 37.36
CA GLN A 197 -10.51 -0.64 36.81
C GLN A 197 -9.60 0.46 36.25
N SER A 198 -8.46 0.59 36.93
CA SER A 198 -7.21 1.26 36.55
C SER A 198 -7.01 1.45 35.04
N LYS A 199 -6.60 2.66 34.65
CA LYS A 199 -6.14 3.02 33.29
C LYS A 199 -4.90 2.19 32.91
N MET A 200 -5.11 0.96 32.44
CA MET A 200 -4.11 0.25 31.64
C MET A 200 -4.03 0.96 30.29
N GLY A 201 -2.83 1.43 29.93
CA GLY A 201 -2.57 2.16 28.69
C GLY A 201 -3.04 1.36 27.48
N LYS A 202 -3.91 1.97 26.66
CA LYS A 202 -4.33 1.38 25.39
C LYS A 202 -3.09 1.14 24.52
N ALA A 203 -2.99 -0.02 23.88
CA ALA A 203 -1.90 -0.31 22.96
C ALA A 203 -1.84 0.77 21.86
N PRO A 204 -0.63 1.26 21.52
CA PRO A 204 -0.46 2.34 20.55
C PRO A 204 -1.04 1.91 19.21
N LYS A 205 -1.93 2.74 18.66
CA LYS A 205 -2.52 2.48 17.35
C LYS A 205 -1.65 3.13 16.29
N ALA A 206 -1.37 2.42 15.21
CA ALA A 206 -0.71 3.03 14.06
C ALA A 206 -1.55 4.20 13.52
N GLY A 207 -0.90 5.34 13.27
CA GLY A 207 -1.54 6.55 12.76
C GLY A 207 -2.12 7.47 13.84
N GLU A 208 -1.49 7.51 15.01
CA GLU A 208 -1.74 8.56 16.01
C GLU A 208 -1.23 9.92 15.51
N LYS A 209 -1.71 11.02 16.12
CA LYS A 209 -1.24 12.37 15.75
C LYS A 209 0.23 12.52 16.13
N ALA A 210 1.02 13.15 15.27
CA ALA A 210 2.43 13.43 15.53
C ALA A 210 2.61 14.27 16.81
N SER A 211 3.62 13.93 17.61
CA SER A 211 4.02 14.70 18.79
C SER A 211 4.55 16.08 18.40
N GLU A 212 4.34 17.09 19.24
CA GLU A 212 4.82 18.46 19.01
C GLU A 212 6.34 18.54 18.86
N GLU A 213 7.10 17.70 19.57
CA GLU A 213 8.56 17.60 19.48
C GLU A 213 9.02 17.17 18.07
N ALA A 214 8.37 16.14 17.51
CA ALA A 214 8.64 15.68 16.15
C ALA A 214 8.30 16.76 15.11
N LEU A 215 7.16 17.45 15.28
CA LEU A 215 6.78 18.56 14.40
C LEU A 215 7.80 19.70 14.41
N LYS A 216 8.34 20.05 15.59
CA LYS A 216 9.42 21.05 15.70
C LYS A 216 10.70 20.60 14.99
N SER A 217 11.12 19.35 15.22
CA SER A 217 12.29 18.78 14.55
C SER A 217 12.17 18.80 13.03
N TRP A 218 11.00 18.43 12.48
CA TRP A 218 10.79 18.43 11.02
C TRP A 218 10.69 19.83 10.43
N LYS A 219 10.20 20.82 11.19
CA LYS A 219 10.21 22.22 10.75
C LYS A 219 11.62 22.78 10.66
N GLU A 220 12.52 22.36 11.54
CA GLU A 220 13.91 22.82 11.57
C GLU A 220 14.81 22.05 10.59
N ASN A 221 14.72 20.72 10.57
CA ASN A 221 15.63 19.85 9.82
C ASN A 221 15.08 19.39 8.46
N GLY A 222 13.76 19.41 8.29
CA GLY A 222 13.07 18.79 7.15
C GLY A 222 13.01 17.26 7.23
N PHE A 223 12.23 16.66 6.33
CA PHE A 223 12.16 15.21 6.17
C PHE A 223 13.28 14.67 5.27
N SER A 224 13.75 13.45 5.55
CA SER A 224 14.81 12.79 4.80
C SER A 224 14.39 12.32 3.41
N SER A 225 13.09 12.10 3.19
CA SER A 225 12.54 11.61 1.92
C SER A 225 11.04 11.92 1.79
N LEU A 226 10.55 12.05 0.55
CA LEU A 226 9.14 12.23 0.22
C LEU A 226 8.63 11.10 -0.67
N ILE A 227 7.52 10.49 -0.30
CA ILE A 227 6.81 9.55 -1.17
C ILE A 227 5.35 9.94 -1.32
N ILE A 228 4.87 10.00 -2.55
CA ILE A 228 3.48 10.35 -2.85
C ILE A 228 2.84 9.22 -3.63
N ALA A 229 1.70 8.72 -3.15
CA ALA A 229 0.83 7.81 -3.87
C ALA A 229 -0.62 8.28 -3.70
N ALA A 230 -1.03 9.16 -4.61
CA ALA A 230 -2.33 9.83 -4.59
C ALA A 230 -2.95 9.82 -6.00
N PRO A 231 -3.56 8.71 -6.44
CA PRO A 231 -4.06 8.56 -7.81
C PRO A 231 -5.23 9.52 -8.13
N ASP A 232 -5.96 9.97 -7.12
CA ASP A 232 -7.14 10.82 -7.29
C ASP A 232 -6.82 12.33 -7.17
N ALA A 233 -5.58 12.70 -6.85
CA ALA A 233 -5.16 14.08 -6.66
C ALA A 233 -4.10 14.50 -7.67
N ASP A 234 -4.04 15.81 -7.96
CA ASP A 234 -3.02 16.34 -8.87
C ASP A 234 -1.62 16.26 -8.23
N ALA A 235 -0.71 15.58 -8.93
CA ALA A 235 0.65 15.36 -8.48
C ALA A 235 1.43 16.67 -8.31
N TRP A 236 1.23 17.65 -9.22
CA TRP A 236 1.96 18.91 -9.15
C TRP A 236 1.56 19.75 -7.94
N ASN A 237 0.26 19.91 -7.68
CA ASN A 237 -0.23 20.65 -6.52
C ASN A 237 0.31 20.08 -5.19
N LEU A 238 0.34 18.75 -5.06
CA LEU A 238 0.92 18.09 -3.88
C LEU A 238 2.42 18.38 -3.75
N VAL A 239 3.18 18.15 -4.83
CA VAL A 239 4.64 18.32 -4.81
C VAL A 239 5.03 19.76 -4.52
N LYS A 240 4.32 20.75 -5.07
CA LYS A 240 4.59 22.18 -4.84
C LYS A 240 4.57 22.54 -3.36
N VAL A 241 3.66 21.94 -2.58
CA VAL A 241 3.53 22.23 -1.14
C VAL A 241 4.42 21.33 -0.28
N LEU A 242 4.65 20.08 -0.69
CA LEU A 242 5.37 19.08 0.11
C LEU A 242 6.89 19.11 -0.09
N LEU A 243 7.36 19.45 -1.29
CA LEU A 243 8.79 19.48 -1.61
C LEU A 243 9.57 20.50 -0.75
N PRO A 244 9.02 21.67 -0.36
CA PRO A 244 9.67 22.55 0.61
C PRO A 244 9.94 21.89 1.98
N LEU A 245 9.13 20.91 2.41
CA LEU A 245 9.23 20.27 3.74
C LEU A 245 10.36 19.24 3.86
N ILE A 246 10.93 18.75 2.74
CA ILE A 246 12.05 17.79 2.79
C ILE A 246 13.41 18.49 2.85
N SER A 247 14.41 17.86 3.43
CA SER A 247 15.77 18.40 3.50
C SER A 247 16.38 18.57 2.08
N TYR A 248 17.37 19.44 1.92
CA TYR A 248 18.11 19.53 0.66
C TYR A 248 18.86 18.23 0.39
N SER A 249 19.05 17.87 -0.89
CA SER A 249 19.62 16.58 -1.31
C SER A 249 18.79 15.35 -0.96
N ALA A 250 17.59 15.52 -0.36
CA ALA A 250 16.67 14.42 -0.14
C ALA A 250 16.05 13.92 -1.46
N PRO A 251 15.92 12.60 -1.64
CA PRO A 251 15.17 12.03 -2.76
C PRO A 251 13.66 12.17 -2.54
N PHE A 252 12.94 12.25 -3.64
CA PHE A 252 11.49 12.08 -3.65
C PHE A 252 11.10 11.07 -4.72
N ALA A 253 9.99 10.36 -4.48
CA ALA A 253 9.42 9.44 -5.44
C ALA A 253 7.89 9.53 -5.44
N ILE A 254 7.31 9.70 -6.63
CA ILE A 254 5.88 9.94 -6.82
C ILE A 254 5.34 8.83 -7.71
N TYR A 255 4.38 8.09 -7.18
CA TYR A 255 3.66 7.07 -7.91
C TYR A 255 2.39 7.64 -8.52
N HIS A 256 2.11 7.25 -9.76
CA HIS A 256 0.83 7.50 -10.40
C HIS A 256 0.48 6.38 -11.40
N GLN A 257 -0.82 6.08 -11.57
CA GLN A 257 -1.26 5.07 -12.52
C GLN A 257 -1.02 5.50 -13.98
N TYR A 258 -1.11 6.79 -14.27
CA TYR A 258 -0.96 7.33 -15.62
C TYR A 258 0.31 8.16 -15.77
N LEU A 259 0.90 8.15 -16.97
CA LEU A 259 2.13 8.88 -17.30
C LEU A 259 1.92 10.40 -17.34
N GLN A 260 0.76 10.85 -17.84
CA GLN A 260 0.50 12.24 -18.16
C GLN A 260 0.65 13.17 -16.94
N PRO A 261 0.09 12.86 -15.76
CA PRO A 261 0.26 13.72 -14.58
C PRO A 261 1.71 13.81 -14.11
N LEU A 262 2.48 12.72 -14.25
CA LEU A 262 3.90 12.71 -13.91
C LEU A 262 4.73 13.52 -14.91
N ALA A 263 4.42 13.45 -16.20
CA ALA A 263 5.09 14.25 -17.22
C ALA A 263 4.85 15.75 -16.99
N THR A 264 3.61 16.15 -16.70
CA THR A 264 3.27 17.55 -16.35
C THR A 264 3.98 17.98 -15.07
N CYS A 265 3.97 17.14 -14.03
CA CYS A 265 4.68 17.42 -12.77
C CYS A 265 6.20 17.59 -12.99
N MET A 266 6.82 16.70 -13.77
CA MET A 266 8.23 16.77 -14.13
C MET A 266 8.57 18.06 -14.87
N HIS A 267 7.74 18.45 -15.85
CA HIS A 267 7.93 19.71 -16.57
C HIS A 267 7.88 20.92 -15.64
N ASN A 268 6.89 20.98 -14.75
CA ASN A 268 6.74 22.08 -13.80
C ASN A 268 7.91 22.14 -12.79
N LEU A 269 8.40 20.98 -12.34
CA LEU A 269 9.60 20.90 -11.49
C LEU A 269 10.87 21.39 -12.19
N GLN A 270 11.00 21.13 -13.50
CA GLN A 270 12.11 21.65 -14.31
C GLN A 270 12.02 23.17 -14.46
N GLN A 271 10.82 23.70 -14.75
CA GLN A 271 10.60 25.14 -14.85
C GLN A 271 10.90 25.86 -13.53
N SER A 272 10.48 25.29 -12.40
CA SER A 272 10.71 25.88 -11.07
C SER A 272 12.13 25.66 -10.53
N LYS A 273 12.96 24.86 -11.20
CA LYS A 273 14.33 24.50 -10.79
C LYS A 273 14.40 24.00 -9.34
N MET A 274 13.42 23.21 -8.90
CA MET A 274 13.36 22.70 -7.53
C MET A 274 14.02 21.33 -7.35
N ALA A 275 14.23 20.60 -8.45
CA ALA A 275 14.75 19.24 -8.44
C ALA A 275 15.73 18.97 -9.59
N ILE A 276 16.64 18.02 -9.38
CA ILE A 276 17.58 17.51 -10.38
C ILE A 276 17.46 16.00 -10.52
N GLY A 277 18.07 15.45 -11.59
CA GLY A 277 18.11 14.00 -11.82
C GLY A 277 16.72 13.37 -11.96
N MET A 278 15.74 14.14 -12.44
CA MET A 278 14.37 13.68 -12.56
C MET A 278 14.23 12.62 -13.65
N GLN A 279 13.59 11.51 -13.32
CA GLN A 279 13.35 10.39 -14.22
C GLN A 279 11.95 9.84 -14.00
N ILE A 280 11.24 9.53 -15.09
CA ILE A 280 10.03 8.72 -15.06
C ILE A 280 10.40 7.29 -15.43
N SER A 281 10.04 6.34 -14.58
CA SER A 281 10.33 4.91 -14.75
C SER A 281 9.05 4.09 -14.72
N GLU A 282 8.99 3.09 -15.60
CA GLU A 282 7.94 2.06 -15.63
C GLU A 282 8.61 0.70 -15.42
N PRO A 283 8.37 0.00 -14.30
CA PRO A 283 8.89 -1.34 -14.12
C PRO A 283 8.03 -2.37 -14.85
N TRP A 284 8.67 -3.33 -15.50
CA TRP A 284 8.01 -4.48 -16.14
C TRP A 284 8.34 -5.77 -15.40
N LEU A 285 7.30 -6.49 -15.00
CA LEU A 285 7.42 -7.77 -14.30
C LEU A 285 6.92 -8.91 -15.19
N ARG A 286 7.77 -9.90 -15.44
CA ARG A 286 7.42 -11.11 -16.20
C ARG A 286 7.62 -12.37 -15.37
N GLU A 287 6.53 -13.02 -15.03
CA GLU A 287 6.57 -14.31 -14.33
C GLU A 287 6.89 -15.46 -15.30
N TYR A 288 7.74 -16.39 -14.86
CA TYR A 288 8.11 -17.59 -15.61
C TYR A 288 7.65 -18.85 -14.90
N GLN A 289 7.08 -19.77 -15.68
CA GLN A 289 6.95 -21.17 -15.27
C GLN A 289 8.31 -21.83 -15.51
N VAL A 290 8.90 -22.41 -14.46
CA VAL A 290 10.16 -23.16 -14.54
C VAL A 290 9.86 -24.60 -14.14
N LEU A 291 9.71 -25.47 -15.14
CA LEU A 291 9.49 -26.91 -14.97
C LEU A 291 10.31 -27.65 -16.03
N PRO A 292 10.82 -28.86 -15.75
CA PRO A 292 11.58 -29.64 -16.72
C PRO A 292 10.85 -29.73 -18.07
N SER A 293 11.55 -29.36 -19.14
CA SER A 293 11.06 -29.32 -20.54
C SER A 293 9.77 -28.51 -20.78
N ARG A 294 9.39 -27.62 -19.85
CA ARG A 294 8.17 -26.79 -19.90
C ARG A 294 8.42 -25.37 -19.37
N THR A 295 9.64 -24.86 -19.56
CA THR A 295 10.01 -23.51 -19.14
C THR A 295 9.49 -22.47 -20.13
N ARG A 296 8.65 -21.55 -19.67
CA ARG A 296 8.09 -20.49 -20.50
C ARG A 296 7.56 -19.34 -19.63
N PRO A 297 7.39 -18.13 -20.19
CA PRO A 297 6.62 -17.08 -19.53
C PRO A 297 5.19 -17.53 -19.21
N SER A 298 4.63 -17.00 -18.12
CA SER A 298 3.20 -17.14 -17.84
C SER A 298 2.38 -16.59 -19.01
N MET A 299 1.24 -17.21 -19.30
CA MET A 299 0.42 -16.88 -20.47
C MET A 299 -0.46 -15.64 -20.25
N GLN A 300 -0.92 -15.44 -19.01
CA GLN A 300 -1.74 -14.31 -18.62
C GLN A 300 -1.04 -13.60 -17.47
N MET A 301 -0.77 -12.32 -17.64
CA MET A 301 -0.13 -11.45 -16.66
C MET A 301 -0.70 -10.05 -16.76
N SER A 302 -0.61 -9.29 -15.67
CA SER A 302 -0.83 -7.85 -15.70
C SER A 302 0.28 -7.20 -16.53
N SER A 303 -0.09 -6.47 -17.58
CA SER A 303 0.88 -5.69 -18.36
C SER A 303 1.44 -4.54 -17.54
N PHE A 304 0.60 -3.87 -16.77
CA PHE A 304 0.88 -2.56 -16.21
C PHE A 304 0.86 -2.54 -14.67
N GLY A 305 1.77 -1.76 -14.06
CA GLY A 305 1.94 -1.64 -12.61
C GLY A 305 2.07 -0.21 -12.08
N GLY A 306 1.89 0.79 -12.95
CA GLY A 306 2.05 2.21 -12.66
C GLY A 306 3.40 2.79 -13.08
N TYR A 307 3.49 4.12 -13.03
CA TYR A 307 4.69 4.90 -13.33
C TYR A 307 5.20 5.57 -12.06
N ILE A 308 6.52 5.82 -12.02
CA ILE A 308 7.17 6.49 -10.89
C ILE A 308 8.02 7.64 -11.41
N LEU A 309 7.76 8.85 -10.93
CA LEU A 309 8.64 10.00 -11.08
C LEU A 309 9.52 10.10 -9.85
N SER A 310 10.83 10.06 -10.04
CA SER A 310 11.81 10.26 -8.96
C SER A 310 12.78 11.37 -9.29
N GLY A 311 13.32 12.02 -8.25
CA GLY A 311 14.40 12.98 -8.38
C GLY A 311 14.95 13.40 -7.02
N THR A 312 15.87 14.35 -7.02
CA THR A 312 16.49 14.87 -5.80
C THR A 312 16.18 16.34 -5.64
N LYS A 313 15.75 16.77 -4.44
CA LYS A 313 15.52 18.19 -4.13
C LYS A 313 16.84 18.94 -4.13
N ILE A 314 16.84 20.12 -4.75
CA ILE A 314 17.95 21.07 -4.69
C ILE A 314 17.59 22.32 -3.89
N CYS A 315 18.62 23.04 -3.46
CA CYS A 315 18.46 24.38 -2.92
C CYS A 315 18.12 25.33 -4.06
N SER A 316 16.99 26.02 -3.96
CA SER A 316 16.71 27.17 -4.82
C SER A 316 17.74 28.25 -4.48
N SER A 317 18.61 28.57 -5.44
CA SER A 317 19.56 29.68 -5.36
C SER A 317 18.87 31.00 -5.68
#